data_AF-A0A8J7P3R5-F1
#
_entry.id   AF-A0A8J7P3R5-F1
#
_cell.length_a   1.000
_cell.length_b   1.000
_cell.length_c   1.000
_cell.angle_alpha   90.00
_cell.angle_beta   90.00
_cell.angle_gamma   90.00
#
_symmetry.space_group_name_H-M   'P 1'
#
loop_
_entity.id
_entity.type
_entity.pdbx_description
1 polymer ?
#
loop_
_entity_poly.entity_id
_entity_poly.type
_entity_poly.pdbx_seq_one_letter_code
_entity_poly.pdbx_strand_id
1 'polypeptide(L)'
;MDGLGNATDPSCLQQPPVAIDIIKNLDIFGIILYSVLTLMTLLSVLIYMEEAVYIYKKVPSPKKSAIMWVNGAAPVIGVTSCVGMWIPRSSMFTDFTAASYFAIVIYMFLVMMIEECGGDEAFLKRWGRDRLRISTGPCCCCCPCLPYAGISRRTLFLLKAGSFQFALLKTVFTILSIVLWANGNFDLADLSITGAAIWINPFVGILTIIALWPVSIIFKHVQGLLRSLKIIPKFAMYQMVLILSQLQSAIINILAMGGTIACAPPFSSQARGTFMNQQLLIMEMFIITLVTRMLYRRAYDPLDGTDEHEEDNKDNAKTLLQAGCGEDGVQSV
;
A
#
# COMPACT_ATOMS: atom_id res chain seq x y z
N MET A 1 37.49 -18.61 -37.73
CA MET A 1 37.71 -17.39 -36.93
C MET A 1 36.72 -16.37 -37.46
N ASP A 2 35.47 -16.45 -37.00
CA ASP A 2 34.40 -15.54 -37.42
C ASP A 2 34.03 -14.68 -36.20
N GLY A 3 34.55 -13.46 -36.20
CA GLY A 3 34.40 -12.49 -35.11
C GLY A 3 33.02 -11.86 -35.12
N LEU A 4 32.16 -12.31 -34.20
CA LEU A 4 30.89 -11.69 -33.85
C LEU A 4 31.14 -10.37 -33.10
N GLY A 5 31.41 -9.30 -33.84
CA GLY A 5 31.43 -7.94 -33.30
C GLY A 5 30.00 -7.43 -33.11
N ASN A 6 29.35 -7.79 -32.01
CA ASN A 6 28.11 -7.15 -31.55
C ASN A 6 28.45 -5.69 -31.18
N ALA A 7 28.40 -4.80 -32.17
CA ALA A 7 28.45 -3.37 -31.95
C ALA A 7 27.19 -2.98 -31.16
N THR A 8 27.33 -2.94 -29.84
CA THR A 8 26.29 -2.44 -28.95
C THR A 8 26.19 -0.94 -29.22
N ASP A 9 25.05 -0.47 -29.74
CA ASP A 9 24.84 0.94 -30.08
C ASP A 9 25.20 1.83 -28.86
N PRO A 10 26.07 2.85 -28.99
CA PRO A 10 26.49 3.70 -27.87
C PRO A 10 25.32 4.41 -27.19
N SER A 11 24.17 4.54 -27.86
CA SER A 11 22.91 5.07 -27.31
C SER A 11 22.30 4.15 -26.23
N CYS A 12 22.66 2.86 -26.22
CA CYS A 12 22.22 1.89 -25.21
C CYS A 12 22.94 2.03 -23.86
N LEU A 13 24.06 2.76 -23.83
CA LEU A 13 24.85 3.05 -22.62
C LEU A 13 24.57 4.46 -22.06
N GLN A 14 23.73 5.25 -22.73
CA GLN A 14 23.46 6.63 -22.34
C GLN A 14 22.33 6.76 -21.32
N GLN A 15 22.41 7.84 -20.53
CA GLN A 15 21.38 8.27 -19.59
C GLN A 15 20.02 8.41 -20.28
N PRO A 16 18.89 8.18 -19.56
CA PRO A 16 17.56 8.26 -20.15
C PRO A 16 17.32 9.59 -20.88
N PRO A 17 16.62 9.56 -22.02
CA PRO A 17 16.41 10.75 -22.86
C PRO A 17 15.60 11.82 -22.13
N VAL A 18 15.78 13.07 -22.54
CA VAL A 18 14.99 14.19 -22.01
C VAL A 18 13.55 14.09 -22.49
N ALA A 19 12.61 14.55 -21.65
CA ALA A 19 11.17 14.48 -21.94
C ALA A 19 10.80 15.10 -23.31
N ILE A 20 11.48 16.18 -23.69
CA ILE A 20 11.23 16.91 -24.94
C ILE A 20 11.51 16.05 -26.19
N ASP A 21 12.53 15.20 -26.15
CA ASP A 21 12.89 14.37 -27.30
C ASP A 21 11.91 13.20 -27.48
N ILE A 22 11.31 12.73 -26.39
CA ILE A 22 10.25 11.72 -26.41
C ILE A 22 8.96 12.31 -26.97
N ILE A 23 8.57 13.50 -26.48
CA ILE A 23 7.35 14.18 -26.92
C ILE A 23 7.41 14.55 -28.41
N LYS A 24 8.58 14.95 -28.93
CA LYS A 24 8.77 15.30 -30.35
C LYS A 24 8.70 14.10 -31.30
N ASN A 25 9.05 12.91 -30.83
CA ASN A 25 9.06 11.69 -31.63
C ASN A 25 7.86 10.76 -31.30
N LEU A 26 6.83 11.28 -30.62
CA LEU A 26 5.69 10.49 -30.21
C LEU A 26 4.77 10.21 -31.41
N ASP A 27 4.65 8.94 -31.78
CA ASP A 27 3.68 8.50 -32.79
C ASP A 27 2.23 8.67 -32.27
N ILE A 28 1.24 8.65 -33.17
CA ILE A 28 -0.19 8.81 -32.87
C ILE A 28 -0.63 7.84 -31.76
N PHE A 29 -0.15 6.59 -31.82
CA PHE A 29 -0.40 5.60 -30.78
C PHE A 29 0.13 6.02 -29.40
N GLY A 30 1.34 6.59 -29.36
CA GLY A 30 1.95 7.09 -28.12
C GLY A 30 1.17 8.25 -27.52
N ILE A 31 0.67 9.17 -28.35
CA ILE A 31 -0.18 10.29 -27.90
C ILE A 31 -1.47 9.76 -27.25
N ILE A 32 -2.14 8.81 -27.91
CA ILE A 32 -3.35 8.18 -27.37
C ILE A 32 -3.03 7.50 -26.04
N LEU A 33 -1.97 6.69 -25.97
CA LEU A 33 -1.58 5.98 -24.76
C LEU A 33 -1.29 6.95 -23.59
N TYR A 34 -0.48 8.00 -23.83
CA TYR A 34 -0.13 8.98 -22.80
C TYR A 34 -1.36 9.74 -22.30
N SER A 35 -2.28 10.11 -23.19
CA SER A 35 -3.52 10.81 -22.83
C SER A 35 -4.46 9.92 -22.00
N VAL A 36 -4.59 8.63 -22.34
CA VAL A 36 -5.40 7.68 -21.57
C VAL A 36 -4.79 7.45 -20.18
N LEU A 37 -3.48 7.21 -20.09
CA LEU A 37 -2.81 6.96 -18.81
C LEU A 37 -2.83 8.19 -17.88
N THR A 38 -2.69 9.40 -18.43
CA THR A 38 -2.87 10.63 -17.63
C THR A 38 -4.31 10.79 -17.16
N LEU A 39 -5.30 10.54 -18.03
CA LEU A 39 -6.70 10.61 -17.64
C LEU A 39 -7.03 9.61 -16.52
N MET A 40 -6.56 8.37 -16.63
CA MET A 40 -6.72 7.35 -15.57
C MET A 40 -6.10 7.83 -14.25
N THR A 41 -4.91 8.44 -14.29
CA THR A 41 -4.25 8.99 -13.10
C THR A 41 -5.07 10.11 -12.47
N LEU A 42 -5.57 11.06 -13.28
CA LEU A 42 -6.41 12.15 -12.80
C LEU A 42 -7.70 11.64 -12.16
N LEU A 43 -8.35 10.66 -12.80
CA LEU A 43 -9.54 10.02 -12.25
C LEU A 43 -9.25 9.30 -10.91
N SER A 44 -8.12 8.58 -10.79
CA SER A 44 -7.69 7.98 -9.52
C SER A 44 -7.56 9.02 -8.41
N VAL A 45 -6.96 10.18 -8.70
CA VAL A 45 -6.80 11.27 -7.72
C VAL A 45 -8.15 11.84 -7.32
N LEU A 46 -9.06 12.09 -8.27
CA LEU A 46 -10.41 12.58 -7.97
C LEU A 46 -11.19 11.60 -7.10
N ILE A 47 -11.12 10.31 -7.41
CA ILE A 47 -11.73 9.24 -6.62
C ILE A 47 -11.17 9.23 -5.20
N TYR A 48 -9.85 9.31 -5.06
CA TYR A 48 -9.19 9.35 -3.77
C TYR A 48 -9.58 10.58 -2.94
N MET A 49 -9.66 11.76 -3.56
CA MET A 49 -10.08 12.98 -2.88
C MET A 49 -11.52 12.89 -2.37
N GLU A 50 -12.44 12.34 -3.17
CA GLU A 50 -13.82 12.08 -2.74
C GLU A 50 -13.87 11.12 -1.54
N GLU A 51 -13.11 10.02 -1.60
CA GLU A 51 -13.00 9.07 -0.50
C GLU A 51 -12.40 9.68 0.76
N ALA A 52 -11.32 10.45 0.62
CA ALA A 52 -10.65 11.11 1.74
C ALA A 52 -11.62 12.06 2.44
N VAL A 53 -12.41 12.83 1.68
CA VAL A 53 -13.47 13.70 2.24
C VAL A 53 -14.57 12.88 2.92
N TYR A 54 -15.00 11.78 2.31
CA TYR A 54 -16.00 10.88 2.90
C TYR A 54 -15.53 10.29 4.24
N ILE A 55 -14.32 9.74 4.27
CA ILE A 55 -13.68 9.16 5.45
C ILE A 55 -13.48 10.23 6.53
N TYR A 56 -13.01 11.41 6.14
CA TYR A 56 -12.80 12.52 7.08
C TYR A 56 -14.10 12.95 7.78
N LYS A 57 -15.23 12.95 7.05
CA LYS A 57 -16.54 13.32 7.59
C LYS A 57 -17.20 12.22 8.41
N LYS A 58 -17.11 10.95 7.97
CA LYS A 58 -17.88 9.84 8.57
C LYS A 58 -17.13 8.99 9.59
N VAL A 59 -15.80 8.94 9.55
CA VAL A 59 -15.02 8.03 10.40
C VAL A 59 -14.51 8.77 11.66
N PRO A 60 -14.79 8.25 12.88
CA PRO A 60 -14.27 8.85 14.10
C PRO A 60 -12.74 8.73 14.20
N SER A 61 -12.10 9.71 14.84
CA SER A 61 -10.70 9.60 15.26
C SER A 61 -10.56 8.42 16.24
N PRO A 62 -9.47 7.63 16.21
CA PRO A 62 -8.20 7.83 15.50
C PRO A 62 -8.07 7.09 14.14
N LYS A 63 -9.02 6.22 13.77
CA LYS A 63 -8.95 5.33 12.59
C LYS A 63 -8.77 6.05 11.25
N LYS A 64 -9.36 7.23 11.11
CA LYS A 64 -9.44 7.96 9.83
C LYS A 64 -8.09 8.23 9.17
N SER A 65 -7.05 8.53 9.95
CA SER A 65 -5.73 8.85 9.39
C SER A 65 -5.11 7.60 8.76
N ALA A 66 -5.09 6.48 9.48
CA ALA A 66 -4.53 5.23 8.99
C ALA A 66 -5.25 4.75 7.72
N ILE A 67 -6.58 4.88 7.66
CA ILE A 67 -7.37 4.53 6.47
C ILE A 67 -7.03 5.43 5.28
N MET A 68 -6.91 6.74 5.50
CA MET A 68 -6.58 7.69 4.45
C MET A 68 -5.19 7.43 3.84
N TRP A 69 -4.20 7.07 4.68
CA TRP A 69 -2.86 6.69 4.21
C TRP A 69 -2.89 5.41 3.37
N VAL A 70 -3.58 4.37 3.85
CA VAL A 70 -3.68 3.08 3.14
C VAL A 70 -4.43 3.22 1.82
N ASN A 71 -5.58 3.90 1.78
CA ASN A 71 -6.31 4.14 0.54
C ASN A 71 -5.54 5.04 -0.43
N GLY A 72 -4.66 5.90 0.09
CA GLY A 72 -3.80 6.76 -0.71
C GLY A 72 -2.65 6.02 -1.42
N ALA A 73 -2.35 4.75 -1.06
CA ALA A 73 -1.23 4.02 -1.62
C ALA A 73 -1.31 3.89 -3.15
N ALA A 74 -2.40 3.35 -3.67
CA ALA A 74 -2.57 3.17 -5.12
C ALA A 74 -2.55 4.51 -5.89
N PRO A 75 -3.36 5.54 -5.55
CA PRO A 75 -3.36 6.79 -6.31
C PRO A 75 -2.03 7.54 -6.21
N VAL A 76 -1.35 7.54 -5.05
CA VAL A 76 -0.03 8.19 -4.92
C VAL A 76 1.00 7.50 -5.80
N ILE A 77 1.06 6.16 -5.78
CA ILE A 77 1.96 5.39 -6.64
C ILE A 77 1.65 5.67 -8.12
N GLY A 78 0.36 5.67 -8.50
CA GLY A 78 -0.08 6.00 -9.86
C GLY A 78 0.34 7.40 -10.31
N VAL A 79 0.23 8.42 -9.44
CA VAL A 79 0.70 9.78 -9.74
C VAL A 79 2.22 9.83 -9.91
N THR A 80 2.97 9.21 -9.00
CA THR A 80 4.44 9.16 -9.13
C THR A 80 4.85 8.45 -10.41
N SER A 81 4.18 7.36 -10.79
CA SER A 81 4.43 6.65 -12.04
C SER A 81 4.08 7.48 -13.28
N CYS A 82 3.00 8.26 -13.22
CA CYS A 82 2.63 9.21 -14.27
C CYS A 82 3.71 10.28 -14.46
N VAL A 83 4.25 10.84 -13.37
CA VAL A 83 5.38 11.78 -13.44
C VAL A 83 6.61 11.11 -14.05
N GLY A 84 6.92 9.88 -13.64
CA GLY A 84 8.04 9.10 -14.19
C GLY A 84 7.88 8.78 -15.68
N MET A 85 6.64 8.63 -16.17
CA MET A 85 6.33 8.43 -17.58
C MET A 85 6.57 9.70 -18.40
N TRP A 86 6.08 10.87 -17.95
CA TRP A 86 6.28 12.14 -18.65
C TRP A 86 7.72 12.64 -18.60
N ILE A 87 8.42 12.35 -17.50
CA ILE A 87 9.80 12.76 -17.27
C ILE A 87 10.61 11.51 -16.89
N PRO A 88 11.08 10.71 -17.89
CA PRO A 88 11.82 9.49 -17.60
C PRO A 88 13.12 9.70 -16.83
N ARG A 89 13.73 10.89 -16.96
CA ARG A 89 14.88 11.28 -16.12
C ARG A 89 14.56 11.37 -14.63
N SER A 90 13.30 11.65 -14.26
CA SER A 90 12.88 11.66 -12.85
C SER A 90 12.38 10.31 -12.35
N SER A 91 12.37 9.27 -13.18
CA SER A 91 11.84 7.94 -12.82
C SER A 91 12.44 7.38 -11.51
N MET A 92 13.73 7.58 -11.29
CA MET A 92 14.39 7.13 -10.07
C MET A 92 13.87 7.86 -8.81
N PHE A 93 13.62 9.16 -8.91
CA PHE A 93 13.03 9.95 -7.83
C PHE A 93 11.57 9.56 -7.57
N THR A 94 10.81 9.30 -8.63
CA THR A 94 9.42 8.86 -8.49
C THR A 94 9.32 7.47 -7.86
N ASP A 95 10.21 6.54 -8.23
CA ASP A 95 10.28 5.20 -7.63
C ASP A 95 10.66 5.26 -6.15
N PHE A 96 11.62 6.10 -5.80
CA PHE A 96 12.00 6.34 -4.41
C PHE A 96 10.90 6.98 -3.58
N THR A 97 10.14 7.90 -4.16
CA THR A 97 8.98 8.55 -3.51
C THR A 97 7.87 7.53 -3.27
N ALA A 98 7.52 6.74 -4.30
CA ALA A 98 6.54 5.66 -4.21
C ALA A 98 6.91 4.64 -3.13
N ALA A 99 8.16 4.16 -3.13
CA ALA A 99 8.64 3.18 -2.16
C ALA A 99 8.68 3.73 -0.72
N SER A 100 8.98 5.02 -0.54
CA SER A 100 8.95 5.68 0.77
C SER A 100 7.53 5.83 1.29
N TYR A 101 6.60 6.27 0.43
CA TYR A 101 5.18 6.35 0.78
C TYR A 101 4.66 4.96 1.18
N PHE A 102 4.96 3.94 0.38
CA PHE A 102 4.51 2.59 0.65
C PHE A 102 5.05 2.05 1.99
N ALA A 103 6.30 2.37 2.36
CA ALA A 103 6.85 1.98 3.65
C ALA A 103 6.08 2.57 4.85
N ILE A 104 5.62 3.83 4.74
CA ILE A 104 4.72 4.44 5.73
C ILE A 104 3.37 3.71 5.76
N VAL A 105 2.84 3.34 4.59
CA VAL A 105 1.58 2.58 4.48
C VAL A 105 1.65 1.23 5.18
N ILE A 106 2.79 0.52 5.15
CA ILE A 106 2.97 -0.75 5.91
C ILE A 106 2.66 -0.54 7.39
N TYR A 107 3.25 0.50 7.98
CA TYR A 107 3.02 0.87 9.38
C TYR A 107 1.57 1.31 9.61
N MET A 108 1.02 2.16 8.73
CA MET A 108 -0.36 2.64 8.87
C MET A 108 -1.39 1.50 8.73
N PHE A 109 -1.11 0.49 7.90
CA PHE A 109 -1.95 -0.70 7.78
C PHE A 109 -1.96 -1.53 9.07
N LEU A 110 -0.79 -1.68 9.72
CA LEU A 110 -0.69 -2.30 11.05
C LEU A 110 -1.55 -1.54 12.08
N VAL A 111 -1.40 -0.21 12.12
CA VAL A 111 -2.18 0.65 13.02
C VAL A 111 -3.67 0.54 12.73
N MET A 112 -4.08 0.58 11.46
CA MET A 112 -5.47 0.41 11.04
C MET A 112 -6.07 -0.89 11.61
N MET A 113 -5.39 -2.03 11.45
CA MET A 113 -5.91 -3.31 11.95
C MET A 113 -6.12 -3.29 13.48
N ILE A 114 -5.18 -2.70 14.23
CA ILE A 114 -5.26 -2.63 15.69
C ILE A 114 -6.39 -1.69 16.13
N GLU A 115 -6.52 -0.54 15.47
CA GLU A 115 -7.61 0.39 15.75
C GLU A 115 -8.96 -0.23 15.42
N GLU A 116 -9.09 -1.01 14.34
CA GLU A 116 -10.32 -1.72 14.01
C GLU A 116 -10.70 -2.80 15.04
N CYS A 117 -9.73 -3.28 15.83
CA CYS A 117 -10.01 -4.12 17.01
C CYS A 117 -10.51 -3.34 18.24
N GLY A 118 -10.63 -2.01 18.18
CA GLY A 118 -10.97 -1.15 19.33
C GLY A 118 -9.75 -0.54 20.02
N GLY A 119 -8.60 -0.49 19.33
CA GLY A 119 -7.36 0.10 19.84
C GLY A 119 -6.54 -0.84 20.72
N ASP A 120 -5.43 -0.31 21.24
CA ASP A 120 -4.40 -1.09 21.93
C ASP A 120 -4.93 -1.81 23.17
N GLU A 121 -5.76 -1.15 23.97
CA GLU A 121 -6.27 -1.72 25.22
C GLU A 121 -7.30 -2.82 25.00
N ALA A 122 -8.22 -2.63 24.05
CA ALA A 122 -9.20 -3.65 23.68
C ALA A 122 -8.52 -4.87 23.04
N PHE A 123 -7.47 -4.63 22.24
CA PHE A 123 -6.64 -5.68 21.68
C PHE A 123 -5.97 -6.50 22.79
N LEU A 124 -5.29 -5.83 23.73
CA LEU A 124 -4.61 -6.51 24.83
C LEU A 124 -5.57 -7.21 25.80
N LYS A 125 -6.77 -6.67 26.03
CA LYS A 125 -7.77 -7.31 26.89
C LYS A 125 -8.32 -8.60 26.27
N ARG A 126 -8.50 -8.62 24.94
CA ARG A 126 -9.04 -9.77 24.20
C ARG A 126 -8.00 -10.86 24.00
N TRP A 127 -6.76 -10.48 23.69
CA TRP A 127 -5.72 -11.43 23.30
C TRP A 127 -4.55 -11.53 24.26
N GLY A 128 -4.55 -10.82 25.40
CA GLY A 128 -3.45 -10.87 26.38
C GLY A 128 -3.21 -12.25 27.01
N ARG A 129 -4.15 -13.19 26.84
CA ARG A 129 -4.00 -14.61 27.23
C ARG A 129 -3.59 -15.53 26.08
N ASP A 130 -3.66 -15.05 24.84
CA ASP A 130 -3.32 -15.81 23.65
C ASP A 130 -1.82 -15.68 23.31
N ARG A 131 -1.32 -16.71 22.63
CA ARG A 131 0.07 -16.79 22.18
C ARG A 131 0.12 -16.37 20.72
N LEU A 132 0.96 -15.38 20.38
CA LEU A 132 1.21 -15.05 18.98
C LEU A 132 1.92 -16.24 18.34
N ARG A 133 1.29 -16.82 17.32
CA ARG A 133 1.97 -17.74 16.43
C ARG A 133 2.84 -16.91 15.50
N ILE A 134 4.12 -16.80 15.84
CA ILE A 134 5.12 -16.04 15.09
C ILE A 134 5.44 -16.71 13.73
N SER A 135 5.11 -18.00 13.57
CA SER A 135 5.23 -18.73 12.30
C SER A 135 4.12 -18.33 11.32
N THR A 136 4.29 -17.18 10.68
CA THR A 136 3.47 -16.68 9.57
C THR A 136 4.39 -16.15 8.46
N GLY A 137 4.04 -16.41 7.19
CA GLY A 137 4.86 -16.06 6.01
C GLY A 137 5.15 -14.55 5.86
N PRO A 138 6.12 -14.15 5.00
CA PRO A 138 6.60 -14.85 3.81
C PRO A 138 7.91 -15.66 3.95
N CYS A 139 8.83 -15.29 4.86
CA CYS A 139 10.14 -15.96 4.98
C CYS A 139 10.23 -17.03 6.08
N CYS A 140 9.42 -16.96 7.15
CA CYS A 140 9.52 -17.86 8.30
C CYS A 140 8.54 -19.05 8.26
N CYS A 141 8.09 -19.43 7.05
CA CYS A 141 7.27 -20.64 6.82
C CYS A 141 8.01 -21.93 7.24
N CYS A 142 9.35 -21.94 7.13
CA CYS A 142 10.15 -23.15 7.23
C CYS A 142 10.91 -23.32 8.57
N CYS A 143 10.76 -22.41 9.53
CA CYS A 143 11.42 -22.49 10.85
C CYS A 143 10.38 -22.78 11.97
N PRO A 144 10.13 -24.05 12.34
CA PRO A 144 9.25 -24.42 13.45
C PRO A 144 9.82 -24.09 14.85
N CYS A 145 11.05 -23.56 14.92
CA CYS A 145 11.82 -23.31 16.13
C CYS A 145 11.61 -21.92 16.78
N LEU A 146 10.70 -21.09 16.25
CA LEU A 146 10.50 -19.74 16.78
C LEU A 146 9.46 -19.73 17.91
N PRO A 147 9.81 -19.26 19.13
CA PRO A 147 8.97 -19.43 20.32
C PRO A 147 7.67 -18.65 20.24
N TYR A 148 6.61 -19.23 20.80
CA TYR A 148 5.34 -18.55 21.03
C TYR A 148 5.54 -17.33 21.96
N ALA A 149 5.58 -16.12 21.41
CA ALA A 149 5.59 -14.91 22.24
C ALA A 149 4.19 -14.65 22.80
N GLY A 150 4.10 -14.43 24.11
CA GLY A 150 2.87 -13.95 24.74
C GLY A 150 2.51 -12.55 24.23
N ILE A 151 1.22 -12.30 24.03
CA ILE A 151 0.70 -10.97 23.69
C ILE A 151 0.78 -10.11 24.96
N SER A 152 1.83 -9.28 25.04
CA SER A 152 2.00 -8.29 26.10
C SER A 152 2.00 -6.88 25.52
N ARG A 153 1.78 -5.86 26.37
CA ARG A 153 1.94 -4.44 25.99
C ARG A 153 3.29 -4.19 25.30
N ARG A 154 4.35 -4.83 25.81
CA ARG A 154 5.70 -4.72 25.26
C ARG A 154 5.82 -5.37 23.88
N THR A 155 5.21 -6.54 23.68
CA THR A 155 5.22 -7.24 22.39
C THR A 155 4.49 -6.41 21.33
N LEU A 156 3.30 -5.88 21.64
CA LEU A 156 2.54 -5.02 20.71
C LEU A 156 3.33 -3.74 20.37
N PHE A 157 3.95 -3.12 21.38
CA PHE A 157 4.82 -1.96 21.17
C PHE A 157 6.02 -2.28 20.28
N LEU A 158 6.70 -3.42 20.51
CA LEU A 158 7.82 -3.86 19.68
C LEU A 158 7.41 -4.14 18.24
N LEU A 159 6.23 -4.73 18.01
CA LEU A 159 5.71 -4.94 16.65
C LEU A 159 5.46 -3.61 15.93
N LYS A 160 4.81 -2.64 16.61
CA LYS A 160 4.60 -1.29 16.06
C LYS A 160 5.93 -0.58 15.81
N ALA A 161 6.85 -0.64 16.77
CA ALA A 161 8.17 -0.02 16.67
C ALA A 161 8.99 -0.61 15.53
N GLY A 162 8.95 -1.93 15.30
CA GLY A 162 9.65 -2.58 14.20
C GLY A 162 9.15 -2.12 12.83
N SER A 163 7.82 -2.06 12.62
CA SER A 163 7.25 -1.54 11.38
C SER A 163 7.50 -0.04 11.20
N PHE A 164 7.50 0.75 12.29
CA PHE A 164 7.82 2.18 12.24
C PHE A 164 9.30 2.43 11.92
N GLN A 165 10.22 1.66 12.52
CA GLN A 165 11.65 1.72 12.23
C GLN A 165 11.93 1.49 10.74
N PHE A 166 11.21 0.55 10.11
CA PHE A 166 11.32 0.33 8.68
C PHE A 166 10.92 1.57 7.87
N ALA A 167 9.77 2.19 8.18
CA ALA A 167 9.32 3.38 7.46
C ALA A 167 10.37 4.51 7.53
N LEU A 168 10.90 4.78 8.72
CA LEU A 168 11.94 5.79 8.92
C LEU A 168 13.23 5.43 8.20
N LEU A 169 13.71 4.20 8.38
CA LEU A 169 14.96 3.73 7.81
C LEU A 169 14.91 3.72 6.27
N LYS A 170 13.76 3.33 5.69
CA LYS A 170 13.54 3.36 4.25
C LYS A 170 13.64 4.79 3.70
N THR A 171 13.01 5.77 4.35
CA THR A 171 13.12 7.18 3.94
C THR A 171 14.56 7.67 4.02
N VAL A 172 15.29 7.33 5.10
CA VAL A 172 16.72 7.69 5.24
C VAL A 172 17.56 7.08 4.13
N PHE A 173 17.39 5.79 3.81
CA PHE A 173 18.10 5.14 2.70
C PHE A 173 17.77 5.78 1.36
N THR A 174 16.51 6.15 1.13
CA THR A 174 16.10 6.87 -0.08
C THR A 174 16.82 8.22 -0.20
N ILE A 175 16.88 9.01 0.87
CA ILE A 175 17.60 10.30 0.86
C ILE A 175 19.09 10.07 0.60
N LEU A 176 19.69 9.09 1.27
CA LEU A 176 21.09 8.72 1.10
C LEU A 176 21.39 8.28 -0.34
N SER A 177 20.53 7.46 -0.96
CA SER A 177 20.63 7.08 -2.38
C SER A 177 20.57 8.29 -3.31
N ILE A 178 19.69 9.26 -3.04
CA ILE A 178 19.61 10.51 -3.82
C ILE A 178 20.89 11.33 -3.70
N VAL A 179 21.43 11.46 -2.48
CA VAL A 179 22.69 12.21 -2.23
C VAL A 179 23.88 11.54 -2.90
N LEU A 180 23.97 10.21 -2.83
CA LEU A 180 25.04 9.46 -3.51
C LEU A 180 24.91 9.59 -5.04
N TRP A 181 23.68 9.62 -5.57
CA TRP A 181 23.43 9.84 -6.98
C TRP A 181 23.85 11.23 -7.43
N ALA A 182 23.51 12.27 -6.66
CA ALA A 182 23.91 13.64 -6.94
C ALA A 182 25.43 13.85 -6.91
N ASN A 183 26.16 13.07 -6.10
CA ASN A 183 27.63 13.07 -6.08
C ASN A 183 28.27 12.28 -7.23
N GLY A 184 27.48 11.66 -8.12
CA GLY A 184 27.99 10.83 -9.22
C GLY A 184 28.55 9.48 -8.79
N ASN A 185 28.37 9.09 -7.52
CA ASN A 185 28.90 7.83 -6.94
C ASN A 185 27.81 6.74 -6.80
N PHE A 186 26.62 6.99 -7.34
CA PHE A 186 25.52 6.02 -7.38
C PHE A 186 24.95 6.01 -8.79
N ASP A 187 25.24 4.94 -9.52
CA ASP A 187 24.53 4.61 -10.73
C ASP A 187 23.66 3.37 -10.42
N LEU A 188 22.37 3.44 -10.74
CA LEU A 188 21.44 2.33 -10.56
C LEU A 188 21.75 1.16 -11.53
N ALA A 189 22.56 1.42 -12.56
CA ALA A 189 23.07 0.42 -13.48
C ALA A 189 24.42 -0.18 -13.04
N ASP A 190 25.14 0.46 -12.10
CA ASP A 190 26.46 -0.02 -11.66
C ASP A 190 26.31 -1.07 -10.54
N LEU A 191 26.23 -2.33 -10.97
CA LEU A 191 26.28 -3.52 -10.11
C LEU A 191 27.73 -3.91 -9.72
N SER A 192 28.73 -3.05 -9.93
CA SER A 192 30.05 -3.30 -9.39
C SER A 192 29.99 -3.47 -7.86
N ILE A 193 30.89 -4.28 -7.30
CA ILE A 193 30.98 -4.52 -5.85
C ILE A 193 31.26 -3.21 -5.08
N THR A 194 31.84 -2.23 -5.77
CA THR A 194 32.08 -0.84 -5.33
C THR A 194 30.86 0.06 -5.41
N GLY A 195 29.85 -0.30 -6.21
CA GLY A 195 28.62 0.47 -6.39
C GLY A 195 27.68 0.37 -5.19
N ALA A 196 27.21 1.51 -4.68
CA ALA A 196 26.33 1.53 -3.51
C ALA A 196 24.95 0.85 -3.76
N ALA A 197 24.55 0.65 -5.01
CA ALA A 197 23.29 -0.01 -5.37
C ALA A 197 23.24 -1.51 -4.99
N ILE A 198 24.36 -2.25 -5.10
CA ILE A 198 24.41 -3.69 -4.80
C ILE A 198 24.28 -4.00 -3.31
N TRP A 199 24.62 -3.05 -2.44
CA TRP A 199 24.47 -3.17 -1.00
C TRP A 199 23.12 -2.64 -0.50
N ILE A 200 22.66 -1.50 -1.04
CA ILE A 200 21.42 -0.86 -0.60
C ILE A 200 20.18 -1.68 -0.99
N ASN A 201 20.11 -2.18 -2.24
CA ASN A 201 18.90 -2.84 -2.74
C ASN A 201 18.56 -4.15 -1.98
N PRO A 202 19.50 -5.09 -1.78
CA PRO A 202 19.23 -6.30 -0.99
C PRO A 202 18.92 -5.99 0.47
N PHE A 203 19.62 -5.02 1.07
CA PHE A 203 19.39 -4.62 2.46
C PHE A 203 17.97 -4.07 2.66
N VAL A 204 17.53 -3.18 1.75
CA VAL A 204 16.16 -2.67 1.71
C VAL A 204 15.15 -3.80 1.50
N GLY A 205 15.46 -4.79 0.66
CA GLY A 205 14.62 -5.97 0.45
C GLY A 205 14.43 -6.78 1.74
N ILE A 206 15.51 -7.11 2.44
CA ILE A 206 15.48 -7.83 3.72
C ILE A 206 14.69 -7.04 4.77
N LEU A 207 14.96 -5.74 4.88
CA LEU A 207 14.22 -4.85 5.77
C LEU A 207 12.72 -4.84 5.49
N THR A 208 12.33 -4.84 4.21
CA THR A 208 10.92 -4.88 3.80
C THR A 208 10.26 -6.18 4.27
N ILE A 209 10.93 -7.32 4.11
CA ILE A 209 10.41 -8.62 4.56
C ILE A 209 10.22 -8.63 6.09
N ILE A 210 11.19 -8.10 6.83
CA ILE A 210 11.11 -7.97 8.30
C ILE A 210 9.94 -7.07 8.70
N ALA A 211 9.70 -5.97 7.99
CA ALA A 211 8.63 -5.03 8.28
C ALA A 211 7.22 -5.58 8.01
N LEU A 212 7.09 -6.45 7.00
CA LEU A 212 5.84 -7.12 6.66
C LEU A 212 5.44 -8.19 7.67
N TRP A 213 6.39 -8.71 8.41
CA TRP A 213 6.17 -9.84 9.30
C TRP A 213 5.23 -9.51 10.48
N PRO A 214 5.39 -8.39 11.22
CA PRO A 214 4.40 -7.91 12.19
C PRO A 214 2.99 -7.80 11.62
N VAL A 215 2.86 -7.30 10.37
CA VAL A 215 1.57 -7.13 9.69
C VAL A 215 0.91 -8.49 9.46
N SER A 216 1.65 -9.46 8.93
CA SER A 216 1.16 -10.83 8.70
C SER A 216 0.73 -11.53 9.99
N ILE A 217 1.50 -11.35 11.08
CA ILE A 217 1.20 -11.94 12.39
C ILE A 217 -0.13 -11.40 12.92
N ILE A 218 -0.29 -10.07 12.94
CA ILE A 218 -1.52 -9.44 13.42
C ILE A 218 -2.69 -9.84 12.53
N PHE A 219 -2.55 -9.76 11.20
CA PHE A 219 -3.62 -10.13 10.26
C PHE A 219 -4.14 -11.56 10.53
N LYS A 220 -3.26 -12.55 10.67
CA LYS A 220 -3.69 -13.93 10.92
C LYS A 220 -4.48 -14.10 12.22
N HIS A 221 -4.19 -13.28 13.22
CA HIS A 221 -4.86 -13.32 14.51
C HIS A 221 -6.21 -12.62 14.48
N VAL A 222 -6.31 -11.50 13.75
CA VAL A 222 -7.51 -10.64 13.75
C VAL A 222 -8.49 -10.95 12.62
N GLN A 223 -8.08 -11.65 11.57
CA GLN A 223 -8.91 -11.93 10.38
C GLN A 223 -10.27 -12.58 10.70
N GLY A 224 -10.34 -13.43 11.74
CA GLY A 224 -11.58 -14.09 12.16
C GLY A 224 -12.58 -13.10 12.75
N LEU A 225 -12.09 -12.18 13.59
CA LEU A 225 -12.93 -11.16 14.23
C LEU A 225 -13.38 -10.10 13.23
N LEU A 226 -12.49 -9.64 12.34
CA LEU A 226 -12.78 -8.59 11.36
C LEU A 226 -13.35 -9.12 10.04
N ARG A 227 -13.86 -10.35 10.02
CA ARG A 227 -14.46 -10.92 8.82
C ARG A 227 -15.70 -10.13 8.38
N SER A 228 -16.51 -9.65 9.33
CA SER A 228 -17.66 -8.79 9.07
C SER A 228 -17.28 -7.47 8.39
N LEU A 229 -16.11 -6.92 8.74
CA LEU A 229 -15.55 -5.69 8.16
C LEU A 229 -14.77 -5.92 6.86
N LYS A 230 -14.85 -7.14 6.29
CA LYS A 230 -14.18 -7.55 5.05
C LYS A 230 -12.68 -7.22 5.07
N ILE A 231 -11.99 -7.53 6.17
CA ILE A 231 -10.54 -7.25 6.29
C ILE A 231 -9.69 -8.07 5.31
N ILE A 232 -10.16 -9.26 4.93
CA ILE A 232 -9.45 -10.17 4.03
C ILE A 232 -9.22 -9.53 2.65
N PRO A 233 -10.26 -9.04 1.93
CA PRO A 233 -10.03 -8.35 0.67
C PRO A 233 -9.24 -7.04 0.81
N LYS A 234 -9.35 -6.32 1.93
CA LYS A 234 -8.51 -5.13 2.20
C LYS A 234 -7.03 -5.49 2.28
N PHE A 235 -6.70 -6.58 2.99
CA PHE A 235 -5.33 -7.11 3.07
C PHE A 235 -4.84 -7.61 1.71
N ALA A 236 -5.71 -8.27 0.93
CA ALA A 236 -5.37 -8.71 -0.42
C ALA A 236 -5.03 -7.53 -1.34
N MET A 237 -5.81 -6.43 -1.32
CA MET A 237 -5.49 -5.22 -2.08
C MET A 237 -4.15 -4.62 -1.66
N TYR A 238 -3.89 -4.52 -0.36
CA TYR A 238 -2.60 -4.06 0.17
C TYR A 238 -1.43 -4.93 -0.32
N GLN A 239 -1.57 -6.25 -0.30
CA GLN A 239 -0.55 -7.17 -0.81
C GLN A 239 -0.36 -7.05 -2.33
N MET A 240 -1.43 -6.84 -3.10
CA MET A 240 -1.34 -6.59 -4.54
C MET A 240 -0.56 -5.32 -4.83
N VAL A 241 -0.82 -4.22 -4.11
CA VAL A 241 -0.03 -2.98 -4.25
C VAL A 241 1.45 -3.25 -3.98
N LEU A 242 1.78 -4.02 -2.93
CA LEU A 242 3.16 -4.40 -2.62
C LEU A 242 3.84 -5.15 -3.76
N ILE A 243 3.16 -6.18 -4.27
CA ILE A 243 3.70 -7.05 -5.32
C ILE A 243 3.93 -6.26 -6.60
N LEU A 244 2.97 -5.46 -7.02
CA LEU A 244 3.06 -4.69 -8.26
C LEU A 244 4.08 -3.55 -8.16
N SER A 245 4.10 -2.80 -7.05
CA SER A 245 5.04 -1.68 -6.90
C SER A 245 6.49 -2.11 -6.64
N GLN A 246 6.70 -3.18 -5.86
CA GLN A 246 8.04 -3.59 -5.44
C GLN A 246 8.56 -4.81 -6.20
N LEU A 247 7.81 -5.91 -6.21
CA LEU A 247 8.29 -7.17 -6.76
C LEU A 247 8.36 -7.12 -8.29
N GLN A 248 7.32 -6.62 -8.95
CA GLN A 248 7.30 -6.47 -10.41
C GLN A 248 8.40 -5.52 -10.90
N SER A 249 8.58 -4.36 -10.25
CA SER A 249 9.67 -3.44 -10.55
C SER A 249 11.05 -4.11 -10.44
N ALA A 250 11.27 -4.93 -9.40
CA ALA A 250 12.51 -5.67 -9.20
C ALA A 250 12.72 -6.74 -10.28
N ILE A 251 11.67 -7.51 -10.62
CA ILE A 251 11.71 -8.53 -11.67
C ILE A 251 12.05 -7.90 -13.02
N ILE A 252 11.36 -6.81 -13.38
CA ILE A 252 11.60 -6.11 -14.65
C ILE A 252 13.04 -5.59 -14.72
N ASN A 253 13.56 -5.03 -13.63
CA ASN A 253 14.96 -4.57 -13.59
C ASN A 253 15.94 -5.74 -13.79
N ILE A 254 15.71 -6.90 -13.15
CA ILE A 254 16.53 -8.10 -13.35
C ILE A 254 16.47 -8.60 -14.80
N LEU A 255 15.29 -8.65 -15.41
CA LEU A 255 15.13 -9.05 -16.81
C LEU A 255 15.80 -8.06 -17.79
N ALA A 256 15.76 -6.76 -17.47
CA ALA A 256 16.43 -5.72 -18.24
C ALA A 256 17.95 -5.86 -18.19
N MET A 257 18.50 -6.15 -17.01
CA MET A 257 19.93 -6.41 -16.82
C MET A 257 20.38 -7.73 -17.46
N GLY A 258 19.51 -8.75 -17.46
CA GLY A 258 19.74 -10.04 -18.11
C GLY A 258 19.66 -10.01 -19.64
N GLY A 259 19.50 -8.83 -20.26
CA GLY A 259 19.48 -8.67 -21.72
C GLY A 259 18.24 -9.22 -22.42
N THR A 260 17.21 -9.65 -21.67
CA THR A 260 15.94 -10.14 -22.24
C THR A 260 15.14 -9.00 -22.88
N ILE A 261 15.28 -7.78 -22.34
CA ILE A 261 14.72 -6.57 -22.92
C ILE A 261 15.74 -5.97 -23.88
N ALA A 262 15.50 -6.13 -25.19
CA ALA A 262 16.35 -5.55 -26.21
C ALA A 262 16.39 -4.02 -26.10
N CYS A 263 17.59 -3.46 -26.20
CA CYS A 263 17.77 -2.02 -26.36
C CYS A 263 17.04 -1.55 -27.63
N ALA A 264 16.31 -0.45 -27.53
CA ALA A 264 15.66 0.19 -28.65
C ALA A 264 15.95 1.70 -28.54
N PRO A 265 16.94 2.23 -29.30
CA PRO A 265 17.27 3.65 -29.27
C PRO A 265 15.99 4.50 -29.45
N PRO A 266 15.76 5.54 -28.62
CA PRO A 266 16.69 6.20 -27.69
C PRO A 266 16.72 5.63 -26.25
N PHE A 267 16.06 4.50 -25.98
CA PHE A 267 16.02 3.91 -24.63
C PHE A 267 17.04 2.77 -24.47
N SER A 268 17.86 2.84 -23.42
CA SER A 268 18.63 1.69 -22.93
C SER A 268 17.68 0.57 -22.48
N SER A 269 18.16 -0.68 -22.42
CA SER A 269 17.36 -1.83 -21.98
C SER A 269 16.71 -1.59 -20.60
N GLN A 270 17.46 -1.00 -19.68
CA GLN A 270 16.99 -0.65 -18.34
C GLN A 270 15.98 0.51 -18.35
N ALA A 271 16.26 1.59 -19.08
CA ALA A 271 15.34 2.72 -19.18
C ALA A 271 14.00 2.31 -19.82
N ARG A 272 14.04 1.43 -20.82
CA ARG A 272 12.85 0.86 -21.45
C ARG A 272 12.06 0.00 -20.47
N GLY A 273 12.72 -0.84 -19.69
CA GLY A 273 12.08 -1.65 -18.65
C GLY A 273 11.37 -0.80 -17.61
N THR A 274 12.06 0.20 -17.06
CA THR A 274 11.47 1.16 -16.10
C THR A 274 10.30 1.92 -16.73
N PHE A 275 10.44 2.39 -17.97
CA PHE A 275 9.38 3.11 -18.67
C PHE A 275 8.11 2.25 -18.85
N MET A 276 8.25 1.00 -19.30
CA MET A 276 7.13 0.05 -19.41
C MET A 276 6.51 -0.23 -18.05
N ASN A 277 7.33 -0.39 -17.01
CA ASN A 277 6.84 -0.60 -15.65
C ASN A 277 5.98 0.58 -15.16
N GLN A 278 6.41 1.83 -15.39
CA GLN A 278 5.61 3.00 -15.01
C GLN A 278 4.25 3.02 -15.71
N GLN A 279 4.20 2.66 -16.99
CA GLN A 279 2.94 2.60 -17.74
C GLN A 279 1.98 1.52 -17.20
N LEU A 280 2.51 0.33 -16.89
CA LEU A 280 1.73 -0.76 -16.30
C LEU A 280 1.22 -0.39 -14.91
N LEU A 281 2.07 0.20 -14.07
CA LEU A 281 1.70 0.63 -12.72
C LEU A 281 0.55 1.64 -12.72
N ILE A 282 0.51 2.59 -13.66
CA ILE A 282 -0.61 3.55 -13.76
C ILE A 282 -1.95 2.81 -13.94
N MET A 283 -1.99 1.84 -14.87
CA MET A 283 -3.19 1.05 -15.15
C MET A 283 -3.57 0.18 -13.96
N GLU A 284 -2.61 -0.51 -13.36
CA GLU A 284 -2.82 -1.40 -12.22
C GLU A 284 -3.31 -0.63 -10.98
N MET A 285 -2.67 0.50 -10.66
CA MET A 285 -3.06 1.33 -9.52
C MET A 285 -4.44 1.97 -9.72
N PHE A 286 -4.84 2.28 -10.95
CA PHE A 286 -6.21 2.72 -11.25
C PHE A 286 -7.24 1.62 -10.93
N ILE A 287 -6.99 0.38 -11.35
CA ILE A 287 -7.88 -0.75 -11.05
C ILE A 287 -7.97 -0.97 -9.53
N ILE A 288 -6.83 -0.95 -8.83
CA ILE A 288 -6.81 -1.09 -7.37
C ILE A 288 -7.57 0.05 -6.69
N THR A 289 -7.46 1.29 -7.18
CA THR A 289 -8.21 2.44 -6.66
C THR A 289 -9.72 2.21 -6.78
N LEU A 290 -10.20 1.74 -7.93
CA LEU A 290 -11.62 1.41 -8.13
C LEU A 290 -12.11 0.28 -7.19
N VAL A 291 -11.33 -0.79 -7.05
CA VAL A 291 -11.70 -1.91 -6.17
C VAL A 291 -11.69 -1.47 -4.70
N THR A 292 -10.68 -0.70 -4.30
CA THR A 292 -10.57 -0.15 -2.94
C THR A 292 -11.76 0.76 -2.62
N ARG A 293 -12.19 1.58 -3.58
CA ARG A 293 -13.43 2.38 -3.46
C ARG A 293 -14.64 1.53 -3.12
N MET A 294 -14.84 0.45 -3.87
CA MET A 294 -15.98 -0.45 -3.66
C MET A 294 -15.92 -1.15 -2.30
N LEU A 295 -14.72 -1.52 -1.84
CA LEU A 295 -14.52 -2.20 -0.57
C LEU A 295 -14.72 -1.27 0.64
N TYR A 296 -14.19 -0.04 0.57
CA TYR A 296 -14.24 0.90 1.69
C TYR A 296 -15.58 1.64 1.78
N ARG A 297 -16.19 2.03 0.65
CA ARG A 297 -17.51 2.68 0.66
C ARG A 297 -18.58 1.78 1.28
N ARG A 298 -18.64 0.52 0.86
CA ARG A 298 -19.63 -0.47 1.35
C ARG A 298 -19.44 -0.86 2.82
N ALA A 299 -18.24 -0.68 3.38
CA ALA A 299 -17.95 -1.04 4.78
C ALA A 299 -18.23 0.12 5.75
N TYR A 300 -18.29 1.36 5.26
CA TYR A 300 -18.62 2.56 6.04
C TYR A 300 -19.98 3.15 5.69
N ASP A 301 -20.80 2.44 4.93
CA ASP A 301 -22.23 2.66 5.04
C ASP A 301 -22.57 2.30 6.50
N PRO A 302 -23.01 3.27 7.32
CA PRO A 302 -23.46 2.93 8.66
C PRO A 302 -24.46 1.78 8.49
N LEU A 303 -24.35 0.77 9.35
CA LEU A 303 -25.53 -0.05 9.64
C LEU A 303 -26.65 0.97 9.83
N ASP A 304 -27.68 0.92 8.97
CA ASP A 304 -28.88 1.74 9.17
C ASP A 304 -29.14 1.71 10.66
N GLY A 305 -29.11 2.90 11.25
CA GLY A 305 -29.26 3.05 12.69
C GLY A 305 -30.48 2.25 13.02
N THR A 306 -30.30 1.12 13.72
CA THR A 306 -31.42 0.36 14.17
C THR A 306 -32.29 1.36 14.89
N ASP A 307 -33.54 1.45 14.45
CA ASP A 307 -34.65 2.06 15.17
C ASP A 307 -34.86 1.32 16.51
N GLU A 308 -33.82 1.20 17.33
CA GLU A 308 -33.82 0.63 18.68
C GLU A 308 -33.97 1.73 19.75
N HIS A 309 -34.17 2.98 19.34
CA HIS A 309 -34.52 4.08 20.24
C HIS A 309 -35.92 4.70 20.02
N GLU A 310 -36.73 4.18 19.09
CA GLU A 310 -38.15 4.60 18.95
C GLU A 310 -39.19 3.51 19.24
N GLU A 311 -38.86 2.21 19.21
CA GLU A 311 -39.84 1.17 19.57
C GLU A 311 -40.06 1.04 21.09
N ASP A 312 -39.03 1.25 21.92
CA ASP A 312 -39.17 1.16 23.37
C ASP A 312 -40.02 2.29 23.96
N ASN A 313 -40.14 3.43 23.26
CA ASN A 313 -41.02 4.52 23.70
C ASN A 313 -42.49 4.32 23.24
N LYS A 314 -42.76 3.48 22.24
CA LYS A 314 -44.13 3.14 21.81
C LYS A 314 -44.72 1.99 22.61
N ASP A 315 -43.90 1.00 22.99
CA ASP A 315 -44.36 -0.10 23.85
C ASP A 315 -44.50 0.34 25.31
N ASN A 316 -43.61 1.20 25.83
CA ASN A 316 -43.82 1.78 27.17
C ASN A 316 -45.00 2.76 27.22
N ALA A 317 -45.26 3.53 26.15
CA ALA A 317 -46.43 4.41 26.08
C ALA A 317 -47.75 3.63 25.93
N LYS A 318 -47.77 2.51 25.20
CA LYS A 318 -48.95 1.63 25.13
C LYS A 318 -49.20 0.89 26.45
N THR A 319 -48.16 0.40 27.11
CA THR A 319 -48.29 -0.30 28.40
C THR A 319 -48.77 0.65 29.51
N LEU A 320 -48.35 1.93 29.50
CA LEU A 320 -48.84 2.95 30.44
C LEU A 320 -50.26 3.42 30.13
N LEU A 321 -50.67 3.50 28.86
CA LEU A 321 -52.06 3.82 28.48
C LEU A 321 -53.04 2.66 28.76
N GLN A 322 -52.56 1.40 28.72
CA GLN A 322 -53.37 0.23 29.01
C GLN A 322 -53.47 -0.07 30.52
N ALA A 323 -52.47 0.34 31.31
CA ALA A 323 -52.51 0.29 32.78
C ALA A 323 -53.34 1.43 33.42
N GLY A 324 -53.59 2.53 32.71
CA GLY A 324 -54.40 3.66 33.19
C GLY A 324 -55.92 3.52 33.01
N CYS A 325 -56.41 2.44 32.38
CA CYS A 325 -57.84 2.26 32.05
C CYS A 325 -58.47 1.06 32.79
N GLY A 326 -57.86 0.59 33.88
CA GLY A 326 -58.21 -0.66 34.52
C GLY A 326 -58.35 -0.61 36.03
N GLU A 327 -58.67 0.54 36.65
CA GLU A 327 -58.99 0.61 38.08
C GLU A 327 -59.90 1.82 38.35
N ASP A 328 -61.20 1.66 38.11
CA ASP A 328 -62.27 2.41 38.78
C ASP A 328 -63.57 1.60 38.70
N GLY A 329 -63.83 0.82 39.75
CA GLY A 329 -64.96 -0.10 39.87
C GLY A 329 -65.09 -0.65 41.29
N VAL A 330 -65.16 0.28 42.24
CA VAL A 330 -65.36 0.09 43.68
C VAL A 330 -66.64 -0.71 44.00
N GLN A 331 -66.52 -1.62 44.97
CA GLN A 331 -67.60 -2.27 45.71
C GLN A 331 -68.62 -1.27 46.30
N SER A 332 -69.92 -1.56 46.18
CA SER A 332 -70.88 -1.13 47.21
C SER A 332 -72.17 -1.95 47.19
N VAL A 333 -72.46 -2.51 48.38
CA VAL A 333 -73.71 -3.15 48.90
C VAL A 333 -74.02 -4.57 48.44
#